data_AF-A0A524AY50-F1
#
_entry.id   AF-A0A524AY50-F1
#
_cell.length_a   1.000
_cell.length_b   1.000
_cell.length_c   1.000
_cell.angle_alpha   90.00
_cell.angle_beta   90.00
_cell.angle_gamma   90.00
#
_symmetry.space_group_name_H-M   'P 1'
#
loop_
_entity.id
_entity.type
_entity.pdbx_description
1 polymer ?
#
loop_
_entity_poly.entity_id
_entity_poly.type
_entity_poly.pdbx_seq_one_letter_code
_entity_poly.pdbx_strand_id
1 'polypeptide(L)'
;MEQHKSLIINNLIAFLAVFIASVSMKYLSGFDAEIGSYLYLPIGAKILVFLLFGRQVFPGVIASCIFCGVVLFSSWGGNFVWGAIGAIMGAIAPIISMWFIQKLELVDFSELKNIDFRHILFLIFFTAIIHALSRFVIYAKSEVFSISPLDFLSHYLVGDMLGGIVVIWTVLKVLPYFVTRSLAKS
;
A
#
# COMPACT_ATOMS: atom_id res chain seq x y z
N MET A 1 30.04 1.06 2.07
CA MET A 1 29.61 -0.04 1.19
C MET A 1 28.47 -0.86 1.81
N GLU A 2 28.53 -1.22 3.10
CA GLU A 2 27.43 -1.95 3.77
C GLU A 2 26.10 -1.18 3.84
N GLN A 3 26.14 0.12 4.10
CA GLN A 3 24.93 0.96 4.14
C GLN A 3 24.21 1.01 2.77
N HIS A 4 24.95 1.12 1.66
CA HIS A 4 24.37 1.07 0.31
C HIS A 4 23.80 -0.32 -0.02
N LYS A 5 24.45 -1.40 0.42
CA LYS A 5 23.94 -2.76 0.26
C LYS A 5 22.62 -2.95 1.01
N SER A 6 22.52 -2.42 2.24
CA SER A 6 21.28 -2.40 3.02
C SER A 6 20.16 -1.61 2.34
N LEU A 7 20.46 -0.43 1.77
CA LEU A 7 19.49 0.38 1.04
C LEU A 7 18.90 -0.32 -0.19
N ILE A 8 19.75 -0.97 -1.00
CA ILE A 8 19.31 -1.71 -2.19
C ILE A 8 18.43 -2.89 -1.76
N ILE A 9 18.88 -3.68 -0.78
CA ILE A 9 18.13 -4.83 -0.28
C ILE A 9 16.77 -4.40 0.28
N ASN A 10 16.71 -3.33 1.08
CA ASN A 10 15.45 -2.85 1.65
C ASN A 10 14.48 -2.37 0.57
N ASN A 11 14.98 -1.70 -0.48
CA ASN A 11 14.15 -1.31 -1.62
C ASN A 11 13.66 -2.51 -2.43
N LEU A 12 14.47 -3.56 -2.59
CA LEU A 12 14.06 -4.82 -3.23
C LEU A 12 12.99 -5.54 -2.39
N ILE A 13 13.16 -5.60 -1.07
CA ILE A 13 12.15 -6.17 -0.16
C ILE A 13 10.85 -5.36 -0.27
N ALA A 14 10.92 -4.03 -0.25
CA ALA A 14 9.75 -3.18 -0.39
C ALA A 14 9.04 -3.39 -1.73
N PHE A 15 9.81 -3.49 -2.82
CA PHE A 15 9.27 -3.81 -4.14
C PHE A 15 8.52 -5.14 -4.13
N LEU A 16 9.18 -6.20 -3.62
CA LEU A 16 8.63 -7.56 -3.58
C LEU A 16 7.40 -7.66 -2.68
N ALA A 17 7.39 -6.98 -1.53
CA ALA A 17 6.24 -6.98 -0.64
C ALA A 17 5.00 -6.39 -1.30
N VAL A 18 5.14 -5.23 -1.96
CA VAL A 18 4.04 -4.58 -2.69
C VAL A 18 3.63 -5.40 -3.91
N PHE A 19 4.59 -6.02 -4.60
CA PHE A 19 4.32 -6.88 -5.76
C PHE A 19 3.53 -8.12 -5.36
N ILE A 20 3.98 -8.85 -4.33
CA ILE A 20 3.31 -10.06 -3.82
C ILE A 20 1.90 -9.72 -3.33
N ALA A 21 1.73 -8.60 -2.61
CA ALA A 21 0.40 -8.16 -2.18
C ALA A 21 -0.51 -7.86 -3.37
N SER A 22 0.01 -7.20 -4.41
CA SER A 22 -0.72 -6.87 -5.63
C SER A 22 -1.16 -8.13 -6.39
N VAL A 23 -0.27 -9.09 -6.57
CA VAL A 23 -0.56 -10.36 -7.24
C VAL A 23 -1.55 -11.18 -6.40
N SER A 24 -1.36 -11.25 -5.09
CA SER A 24 -2.25 -11.98 -4.18
C SER A 24 -3.68 -11.41 -4.21
N MET A 25 -3.81 -10.08 -4.20
CA MET A 25 -5.12 -9.41 -4.32
C MET A 25 -5.85 -9.87 -5.59
N LYS A 26 -5.15 -9.87 -6.74
CA LYS A 26 -5.73 -10.27 -8.03
C LYS A 26 -6.30 -11.69 -7.98
N TYR A 27 -5.60 -12.63 -7.34
CA TYR A 27 -6.08 -14.01 -7.21
C TYR A 27 -7.17 -14.21 -6.17
N LEU A 28 -7.17 -13.43 -5.08
CA LEU A 28 -8.11 -13.60 -3.97
C LEU A 28 -9.46 -12.89 -4.20
N SER A 29 -9.45 -11.76 -4.90
CA SER A 29 -10.61 -10.87 -5.00
C SER A 29 -10.88 -10.35 -6.40
N GLY A 30 -10.05 -10.72 -7.39
CA GLY A 30 -10.05 -10.07 -8.69
C GLY A 30 -9.47 -8.65 -8.64
N PHE A 31 -9.46 -8.00 -9.80
CA PHE A 31 -9.10 -6.60 -9.95
C PHE A 31 -9.83 -6.02 -11.14
N ASP A 32 -10.66 -5.00 -10.90
CA ASP A 32 -11.29 -4.19 -11.93
C ASP A 32 -10.65 -2.80 -11.93
N ALA A 33 -10.22 -2.34 -13.11
CA ALA A 33 -9.54 -1.06 -13.26
C ALA A 33 -10.48 0.14 -13.09
N GLU A 34 -11.76 -0.01 -13.45
CA GLU A 34 -12.79 1.05 -13.45
C GLU A 34 -13.39 1.22 -12.07
N ILE A 35 -13.68 0.10 -11.40
CA ILE A 35 -14.42 0.06 -10.14
C ILE A 35 -13.48 -0.13 -8.95
N GLY A 36 -12.40 -0.89 -9.11
CA GLY A 36 -11.46 -1.24 -8.04
C GLY A 36 -11.69 -2.65 -7.48
N SER A 37 -11.26 -2.88 -6.24
CA SER A 37 -11.45 -4.15 -5.53
C SER A 37 -11.77 -3.89 -4.06
N TYR A 38 -12.70 -4.66 -3.49
CA TYR A 38 -13.03 -4.65 -2.06
C TYR A 38 -11.94 -5.26 -1.16
N LEU A 39 -10.84 -5.76 -1.73
CA LEU A 39 -9.70 -6.23 -0.96
C LEU A 39 -8.39 -5.74 -1.58
N TYR A 40 -8.02 -4.50 -1.31
CA TYR A 40 -6.83 -3.88 -1.88
C TYR A 40 -5.59 -4.06 -0.97
N LEU A 41 -5.02 -5.27 -0.99
CA LEU A 41 -3.85 -5.64 -0.19
C LEU A 41 -2.62 -4.71 -0.32
N PRO A 42 -2.31 -4.10 -1.48
CA PRO A 42 -1.10 -3.29 -1.62
C PRO A 42 -0.99 -2.14 -0.62
N ILE A 43 -2.08 -1.57 -0.13
CA ILE A 43 -2.03 -0.47 0.86
C ILE A 43 -1.37 -0.93 2.16
N GLY A 44 -1.77 -2.08 2.67
CA GLY A 44 -1.17 -2.65 3.88
C GLY A 44 0.30 -2.98 3.71
N ALA A 45 0.69 -3.49 2.54
CA ALA A 45 2.09 -3.78 2.24
C ALA A 45 2.94 -2.50 2.20
N LYS A 46 2.45 -1.42 1.59
CA LYS A 46 3.13 -0.12 1.57
C LYS A 46 3.31 0.46 2.97
N ILE A 47 2.24 0.49 3.77
CA ILE A 47 2.29 0.94 5.16
C ILE A 47 3.33 0.13 5.93
N LEU A 48 3.28 -1.20 5.83
CA LEU A 48 4.21 -2.09 6.52
C LEU A 48 5.67 -1.78 6.16
N VAL A 49 6.01 -1.66 4.88
CA VAL A 49 7.41 -1.43 4.48
C VAL A 49 7.90 -0.05 4.88
N PHE A 50 7.03 0.97 4.92
CA PHE A 50 7.40 2.28 5.45
C PHE A 50 7.56 2.27 6.97
N LEU A 51 6.77 1.49 7.70
CA LEU A 51 6.97 1.31 9.14
C LEU A 51 8.30 0.58 9.43
N LEU A 52 8.62 -0.47 8.67
CA LEU A 52 9.81 -1.29 8.91
C LEU A 52 11.12 -0.59 8.48
N PHE A 53 11.10 0.10 7.35
CA PHE A 53 12.31 0.60 6.72
C PHE A 53 12.37 2.13 6.62
N GLY A 54 11.31 2.84 7.00
CA GLY A 54 11.22 4.28 6.86
C GLY A 54 11.08 4.75 5.41
N ARG A 55 11.27 6.05 5.17
CA ARG A 55 11.04 6.68 3.85
C ARG A 55 12.08 6.29 2.79
N GLN A 56 13.21 5.69 3.17
CA GLN A 56 14.30 5.32 2.24
C GLN A 56 13.91 4.25 1.22
N VAL A 57 12.84 3.48 1.46
CA VAL A 57 12.34 2.45 0.53
C VAL A 57 11.31 2.98 -0.48
N PHE A 58 11.06 4.29 -0.46
CA PHE A 58 10.11 4.93 -1.38
C PHE A 58 10.37 4.62 -2.86
N PRO A 59 11.63 4.59 -3.37
CA PRO A 59 11.90 4.19 -4.76
C PRO A 59 11.40 2.78 -5.09
N GLY A 60 11.64 1.80 -4.22
CA GLY A 60 11.17 0.42 -4.40
C GLY A 60 9.64 0.32 -4.40
N VAL A 61 8.97 1.10 -3.55
CA VAL A 61 7.51 1.18 -3.51
C VAL A 61 6.95 1.79 -4.80
N ILE A 62 7.51 2.91 -5.28
CA ILE A 62 7.09 3.52 -6.55
C ILE A 62 7.29 2.54 -7.71
N ALA A 63 8.48 1.93 -7.80
CA ALA A 63 8.80 0.99 -8.87
C ALA A 63 7.79 -0.16 -8.91
N SER A 64 7.42 -0.70 -7.75
CA SER A 64 6.42 -1.77 -7.66
C SER A 64 5.02 -1.28 -8.02
N CYS A 65 4.62 -0.07 -7.59
CA CYS A 65 3.32 0.50 -7.94
C CYS A 65 3.19 0.75 -9.44
N ILE A 66 4.23 1.27 -10.10
CA ILE A 66 4.24 1.49 -11.55
C ILE A 66 4.21 0.14 -12.27
N PHE A 67 5.08 -0.79 -11.88
CA PHE A 67 5.13 -2.11 -12.51
C PHE A 67 3.80 -2.85 -12.38
N CYS A 68 3.23 -2.94 -11.18
CA CYS A 68 1.96 -3.64 -10.97
C CYS A 68 0.80 -2.90 -11.63
N GLY A 69 0.66 -1.60 -11.36
CA GLY A 69 -0.49 -0.81 -11.78
C GLY A 69 -0.53 -0.57 -13.28
N VAL A 70 0.61 -0.25 -13.90
CA VAL A 70 0.69 0.16 -15.31
C VAL A 70 1.06 -1.01 -16.21
N VAL A 71 2.10 -1.78 -15.84
CA VAL A 71 2.63 -2.84 -16.72
C VAL A 71 1.84 -4.14 -16.57
N LEU A 72 1.67 -4.62 -15.34
CA LEU A 72 1.10 -5.95 -15.09
C LEU A 72 -0.42 -5.99 -15.21
N PHE A 73 -1.10 -4.97 -14.68
CA PHE A 73 -2.56 -4.93 -14.61
C PHE A 73 -3.19 -4.00 -15.66
N SER A 74 -2.40 -3.17 -16.34
CA SER A 74 -2.90 -2.18 -17.30
C SER A 74 -4.09 -1.38 -16.75
N SER A 75 -4.00 -0.96 -15.49
CA SER A 75 -5.11 -0.40 -14.69
C SER A 75 -5.64 0.94 -15.20
N TRP A 76 -5.13 1.43 -16.33
CA TRP A 76 -5.35 2.76 -16.88
C TRP A 76 -5.63 2.70 -18.38
N GLY A 77 -6.19 1.58 -18.87
CA GLY A 77 -6.58 1.44 -20.28
C GLY A 77 -5.42 1.62 -21.25
N GLY A 78 -4.20 1.26 -20.84
CA GLY A 78 -2.98 1.48 -21.61
C GLY A 78 -2.39 2.90 -21.54
N ASN A 79 -3.02 3.86 -20.83
CA ASN A 79 -2.48 5.20 -20.66
C ASN A 79 -1.36 5.24 -19.62
N PHE A 80 -0.11 5.23 -20.09
CA PHE A 80 1.07 5.21 -19.23
C PHE A 80 1.19 6.45 -18.34
N VAL A 81 0.92 7.66 -18.86
CA VAL A 81 1.14 8.91 -18.12
C VAL A 81 0.20 9.00 -16.92
N TRP A 82 -1.10 8.81 -17.15
CA TRP A 82 -2.08 8.78 -16.06
C TRP A 82 -1.83 7.61 -15.11
N GLY A 83 -1.42 6.46 -15.66
CA GLY A 83 -1.04 5.32 -14.85
C GLY A 83 0.13 5.55 -13.92
N ALA A 84 1.18 6.21 -14.41
CA ALA A 84 2.34 6.56 -13.60
C ALA A 84 1.97 7.58 -12.52
N ILE A 85 1.19 8.61 -12.85
CA ILE A 85 0.71 9.62 -11.89
C ILE A 85 -0.10 8.94 -10.78
N GLY A 86 -1.07 8.10 -11.15
CA GLY A 86 -1.89 7.35 -10.18
C GLY A 86 -1.07 6.40 -9.32
N ALA A 87 -0.12 5.68 -9.89
CA ALA A 87 0.79 4.79 -9.16
C ALA A 87 1.67 5.55 -8.15
N ILE A 88 2.21 6.70 -8.54
CA ILE A 88 3.01 7.57 -7.67
C ILE A 88 2.15 8.11 -6.52
N MET A 89 0.94 8.59 -6.81
CA MET A 89 0.03 9.06 -5.77
C MET A 89 -0.35 7.94 -4.79
N GLY A 90 -0.56 6.72 -5.29
CA GLY A 90 -0.77 5.55 -4.45
C GLY A 90 0.45 5.13 -3.62
N ALA A 91 1.67 5.46 -4.04
CA ALA A 91 2.89 5.26 -3.24
C ALA A 91 3.08 6.36 -2.20
N ILE A 92 2.62 7.58 -2.48
CA ILE A 92 2.77 8.76 -1.62
C ILE A 92 1.73 8.77 -0.49
N ALA A 93 0.51 8.27 -0.71
CA ALA A 93 -0.59 8.34 0.26
C ALA A 93 -0.22 7.88 1.69
N PRO A 94 0.47 6.75 1.91
CA PRO A 94 0.92 6.35 3.25
C PRO A 94 1.92 7.33 3.87
N ILE A 95 2.82 7.92 3.08
CA ILE A 95 3.83 8.87 3.57
C ILE A 95 3.16 10.18 4.01
N ILE A 96 2.23 10.71 3.20
CA ILE A 96 1.45 11.89 3.58
C ILE A 96 0.68 11.60 4.87
N SER A 97 0.08 10.42 4.97
CA SER A 97 -0.69 10.00 6.15
C SER A 97 0.18 9.96 7.40
N MET A 98 1.33 9.29 7.33
CA MET A 98 2.30 9.24 8.43
C MET A 98 2.75 10.63 8.85
N TRP A 99 3.14 11.47 7.87
CA TRP A 99 3.60 12.83 8.13
C TRP A 99 2.52 13.69 8.79
N PHE A 100 1.28 13.62 8.30
CA PHE A 100 0.17 14.40 8.83
C PHE A 100 -0.18 13.99 10.25
N ILE A 101 -0.27 12.69 10.53
CA ILE A 101 -0.55 12.16 11.87
C ILE A 101 0.58 12.51 12.85
N GLN A 102 1.84 12.41 12.43
CA GLN A 102 3.00 12.87 13.22
C GLN A 102 2.94 14.37 13.52
N LYS A 103 2.52 15.18 12.54
CA LYS A 103 2.39 16.63 12.70
C LYS A 103 1.29 17.02 13.69
N LEU A 104 0.29 16.17 13.88
CA LEU A 104 -0.75 16.32 14.91
C LEU A 104 -0.32 15.77 16.28
N GLU A 105 0.94 15.34 16.43
CA GLU A 105 1.51 14.78 17.67
C GLU A 105 0.75 13.56 18.21
N LEU A 106 0.01 12.85 17.34
CA LEU A 106 -0.78 11.69 17.73
C LEU A 106 0.10 10.44 17.94
N VAL A 107 1.13 10.26 17.09
CA VAL A 107 2.04 9.09 17.08
C VAL A 107 3.35 9.47 16.41
N ASP A 108 4.48 8.94 16.91
CA ASP A 108 5.74 8.93 16.16
C ASP A 108 5.98 7.57 15.48
N PHE A 109 5.78 7.52 14.16
CA PHE A 109 6.04 6.32 13.34
C PHE A 109 7.53 5.98 13.18
N SER A 110 8.44 6.83 13.64
CA SER A 110 9.89 6.59 13.64
C SER A 110 10.30 5.69 14.80
N GLU A 111 9.52 5.66 15.88
CA GLU A 111 9.76 4.83 17.06
C GLU A 111 8.70 3.73 17.21
N LEU A 112 8.94 2.59 16.55
CA LEU A 112 8.01 1.45 16.55
C LEU A 112 7.61 0.93 17.95
N LYS A 113 8.43 1.16 18.99
CA LYS A 113 8.18 0.70 20.37
C LYS A 113 6.87 1.25 20.97
N ASN A 114 6.43 2.43 20.52
CA ASN A 114 5.25 3.11 21.06
C ASN A 114 4.00 2.91 20.18
N ILE A 115 4.10 2.08 19.14
CA ILE A 115 3.04 1.88 18.16
C ILE A 115 2.32 0.59 18.47
N ASP A 116 1.03 0.70 18.75
CA ASP A 116 0.14 -0.45 18.87
C ASP A 116 -0.73 -0.62 17.60
N PHE A 117 -1.54 -1.68 17.59
CA PHE A 117 -2.43 -1.98 16.46
C PHE A 117 -3.45 -0.86 16.18
N ARG A 118 -3.90 -0.10 17.19
CA ARG A 118 -4.88 0.98 17.02
C ARG A 118 -4.29 2.15 16.23
N HIS A 119 -3.03 2.48 16.51
CA HIS A 119 -2.31 3.49 15.75
C HIS A 119 -2.13 3.07 14.28
N ILE A 120 -1.85 1.80 14.02
CA ILE A 120 -1.74 1.27 12.65
C ILE A 120 -3.11 1.25 11.96
N LEU A 121 -4.19 0.87 12.65
CA LEU A 121 -5.56 0.95 12.12
C LEU A 121 -5.93 2.37 11.73
N PHE A 122 -5.62 3.35 12.59
CA PHE A 122 -5.85 4.75 12.30
C PHE A 122 -5.06 5.21 11.07
N LEU A 123 -3.79 4.80 10.95
CA LEU A 123 -2.98 5.06 9.77
C LEU A 123 -3.56 4.43 8.50
N ILE A 124 -4.05 3.18 8.57
CA ILE A 124 -4.71 2.51 7.44
C ILE A 124 -5.92 3.31 6.98
N PHE A 125 -6.79 3.72 7.91
CA PHE A 125 -8.01 4.44 7.57
C PHE A 125 -7.71 5.80 6.95
N PHE A 126 -6.77 6.54 7.53
CA PHE A 126 -6.38 7.83 7.00
C PHE A 126 -5.71 7.69 5.62
N THR A 127 -4.87 6.67 5.44
CA THR A 127 -4.24 6.36 4.15
C THR A 127 -5.27 5.99 3.09
N ALA A 128 -6.27 5.17 3.44
CA ALA A 128 -7.36 4.78 2.55
C ALA A 128 -8.14 6.01 2.04
N ILE A 129 -8.44 6.97 2.92
CA ILE A 129 -9.12 8.21 2.54
C ILE A 129 -8.28 9.00 1.52
N ILE A 130 -6.99 9.24 1.82
CA ILE A 130 -6.10 9.99 0.93
C ILE A 130 -5.93 9.27 -0.41
N HIS A 131 -5.74 7.95 -0.38
CA HIS A 131 -5.56 7.15 -1.58
C HIS A 131 -6.82 7.12 -2.45
N ALA A 132 -7.99 6.82 -1.88
CA ALA A 132 -9.25 6.77 -2.62
C ALA A 132 -9.61 8.15 -3.22
N LEU A 133 -9.48 9.24 -2.46
CA LEU A 133 -9.77 10.59 -2.95
C LEU A 133 -8.80 11.04 -4.05
N SER A 134 -7.49 10.82 -3.85
CA SER A 134 -6.50 11.19 -4.87
C SER A 134 -6.73 10.40 -6.16
N ARG A 135 -7.01 9.10 -6.06
CA ARG A 135 -7.27 8.26 -7.21
C ARG A 135 -8.55 8.64 -7.93
N PHE A 136 -9.62 8.96 -7.18
CA PHE A 136 -10.87 9.47 -7.74
C PHE A 136 -10.63 10.75 -8.56
N VAL A 137 -9.92 11.73 -8.01
CA VAL A 137 -9.62 12.99 -8.72
C VAL A 137 -8.82 12.73 -10.00
N ILE A 138 -7.85 11.82 -9.97
CA ILE A 138 -7.03 11.49 -11.14
C ILE A 138 -7.87 10.81 -12.23
N TYR A 139 -8.72 9.84 -11.86
CA TYR A 139 -9.62 9.19 -12.83
C TYR A 139 -10.64 10.17 -13.41
N ALA A 140 -11.25 11.01 -12.57
CA ALA A 140 -12.21 12.03 -13.03
C ALA A 140 -11.58 13.03 -14.00
N LYS A 141 -10.30 13.36 -13.83
CA LYS A 141 -9.57 14.26 -14.74
C LYS A 141 -9.01 13.58 -15.98
N SER A 142 -8.69 12.30 -15.90
CA SER A 142 -8.03 11.60 -17.00
C SER A 142 -9.00 11.21 -18.11
N GLU A 143 -10.30 11.11 -17.80
CA GLU A 143 -11.36 10.62 -18.68
C GLU A 143 -11.06 9.24 -19.29
N VAL A 144 -10.12 8.48 -18.68
CA VAL A 144 -9.73 7.13 -19.13
C VAL A 144 -10.90 6.16 -18.95
N PHE A 145 -11.73 6.37 -17.93
CA PHE A 145 -12.91 5.58 -17.63
C PHE A 145 -14.06 6.50 -17.21
N SER A 146 -15.30 6.07 -17.47
CA SER A 146 -16.49 6.72 -16.93
C SER A 146 -16.79 6.15 -15.55
N ILE A 147 -16.55 6.93 -14.49
CA ILE A 147 -16.68 6.46 -13.11
C ILE A 147 -17.94 7.00 -12.43
N SER A 148 -18.63 6.13 -11.70
CA SER A 148 -19.63 6.53 -10.70
C SER A 148 -18.90 6.91 -9.40
N PRO A 149 -19.03 8.15 -8.87
CA PRO A 149 -18.32 8.55 -7.67
C PRO A 149 -18.62 7.68 -6.45
N LEU A 150 -19.87 7.26 -6.29
CA LEU A 150 -20.30 6.45 -5.15
C LEU A 150 -19.72 5.03 -5.24
N ASP A 151 -19.80 4.40 -6.41
CA ASP A 151 -19.27 3.06 -6.60
C ASP A 151 -17.75 3.07 -6.46
N PHE A 152 -17.09 4.04 -7.08
CA PHE A 152 -15.64 4.19 -7.00
C PHE A 152 -15.15 4.37 -5.56
N LEU A 153 -15.68 5.36 -4.84
CA LEU A 153 -15.24 5.65 -3.48
C LEU A 153 -15.57 4.51 -2.52
N SER A 154 -16.72 3.85 -2.66
CA SER A 154 -17.09 2.73 -1.80
C SER A 154 -16.13 1.54 -1.99
N HIS A 155 -15.79 1.17 -3.23
CA HIS A 155 -14.87 0.06 -3.50
C HIS A 155 -13.45 0.40 -3.07
N TYR A 156 -12.92 1.56 -3.44
CA TYR A 156 -11.55 1.93 -3.09
C TYR A 156 -11.35 2.15 -1.60
N LEU A 157 -12.25 2.88 -0.94
CA LEU A 157 -12.12 3.17 0.49
C LEU A 157 -12.22 1.88 1.31
N VAL A 158 -13.27 1.08 1.09
CA VAL A 158 -13.46 -0.19 1.80
C VAL A 158 -12.34 -1.16 1.47
N GLY A 159 -11.96 -1.23 0.19
CA GLY A 159 -10.88 -2.09 -0.29
C GLY A 159 -9.53 -1.80 0.36
N ASP A 160 -9.16 -0.53 0.43
CA ASP A 160 -7.91 -0.09 1.05
C ASP A 160 -7.92 -0.36 2.57
N MET A 161 -9.05 -0.12 3.24
CA MET A 161 -9.18 -0.38 4.68
C MET A 161 -9.07 -1.87 4.98
N LEU A 162 -9.86 -2.70 4.29
CA LEU A 162 -9.83 -4.16 4.49
C LEU A 162 -8.48 -4.75 4.09
N GLY A 163 -7.92 -4.33 2.95
CA GLY A 163 -6.62 -4.80 2.49
C GLY A 163 -5.49 -4.42 3.44
N GLY A 164 -5.52 -3.18 3.95
CA GLY A 164 -4.61 -2.71 4.99
C GLY A 164 -4.65 -3.57 6.25
N ILE A 165 -5.85 -3.82 6.76
CA ILE A 165 -6.08 -4.64 7.97
C ILE A 165 -5.57 -6.06 7.74
N VAL A 166 -5.94 -6.70 6.63
CA VAL A 166 -5.60 -8.09 6.34
C VAL A 166 -4.08 -8.29 6.29
N VAL A 167 -3.34 -7.40 5.61
CA VAL A 167 -1.88 -7.52 5.53
C VAL A 167 -1.23 -7.33 6.90
N ILE A 168 -1.58 -6.26 7.63
CA ILE A 168 -0.98 -5.99 8.94
C ILE A 168 -1.30 -7.13 9.92
N TRP A 169 -2.55 -7.57 9.97
CA TRP A 169 -2.94 -8.67 10.85
C TRP A 169 -2.21 -9.97 10.51
N THR A 170 -2.05 -10.29 9.22
CA THR A 170 -1.29 -11.46 8.76
C THR A 170 0.15 -11.38 9.24
N VAL A 171 0.82 -10.24 9.06
CA VAL A 171 2.21 -10.08 9.49
C VAL A 171 2.37 -10.13 11.01
N LEU A 172 1.42 -9.58 11.78
CA LEU A 172 1.53 -9.54 13.23
C LEU A 172 1.13 -10.85 13.92
N LYS A 173 0.25 -11.67 13.33
CA LYS A 173 -0.30 -12.86 13.97
C LYS A 173 0.14 -14.16 13.33
N VAL A 174 0.16 -14.22 12.00
CA VAL A 174 0.38 -15.46 11.26
C VAL A 174 1.88 -15.73 11.12
N LEU A 175 2.67 -14.70 10.78
CA LEU A 175 4.12 -14.82 10.59
C LEU A 175 4.85 -15.27 11.87
N PRO A 176 4.65 -14.64 13.04
CA PRO A 176 5.31 -15.07 14.28
C PRO A 176 4.94 -16.49 14.68
N TYR A 177 3.67 -16.89 14.48
CA TYR A 177 3.22 -18.25 14.78
C TYR A 177 4.00 -19.31 13.99
N PHE A 178 4.25 -19.08 12.71
CA PHE A 178 5.04 -19.99 11.87
C PHE A 178 6.53 -19.96 12.22
N VAL A 179 7.10 -18.79 12.50
CA VAL A 179 8.51 -18.65 12.89
C VAL A 179 8.79 -19.37 14.20
N THR A 180 7.95 -19.16 15.23
CA THR A 180 8.09 -19.83 16.53
C THR A 180 7.95 -21.36 16.37
N ARG A 181 7.03 -21.85 15.54
CA ARG A 181 6.92 -23.30 15.27
C ARG A 181 8.09 -23.87 14.48
N SER A 182 8.70 -23.09 13.59
CA SER A 182 9.89 -23.52 12.83
C SER A 182 11.12 -23.61 13.73
N LEU A 183 11.32 -22.64 14.62
CA LEU A 183 12.44 -22.64 15.58
C LEU A 183 12.27 -23.69 16.68
N ALA A 184 11.04 -24.02 17.06
CA ALA A 184 10.78 -25.12 18.01
C ALA A 184 11.05 -26.52 17.42
N LYS A 185 11.31 -26.62 16.11
CA LYS A 185 11.60 -27.87 15.40
C LYS A 185 13.08 -28.00 14.98
N SER A 186 13.92 -26.98 15.21
CA SER A 186 15.38 -27.03 15.01
C SER A 186 16.09 -27.27 16.33
#